data_AF-A0A7C0WXU1-F1
#
_entry.id   AF-A0A7C0WXU1-F1
#
_cell.length_a   1.000
_cell.length_b   1.000
_cell.length_c   1.000
_cell.angle_alpha   90.00
_cell.angle_beta   90.00
_cell.angle_gamma   90.00
#
_symmetry.space_group_name_H-M   'P 1'
#
loop_
_entity.id
_entity.type
_entity.pdbx_description
1 polymer ?
#
loop_
_entity_poly.entity_id
_entity_poly.type
_entity_poly.pdbx_seq_one_letter_code
_entity_poly.pdbx_strand_id
1 'polypeptide(L)'
;MNDHFFIYIGYELAHLNDHLPEERVSLKNLIKQGKTVIKTKTGEHYFEKSDIDSLKSFVPREFWNKIYLPLIFLRKKNVYEFTGNIYECFLIKKILNGERYTYDAVIETDKR
;
A
#
# COMPACT_ATOMS: atom_id res chain seq x y z
N MET A 1 -18.96 -30.15 -15.71
CA MET A 1 -19.36 -28.81 -15.24
C MET A 1 -18.64 -27.84 -16.15
N ASN A 2 -19.33 -26.96 -16.89
CA ASN A 2 -18.70 -26.19 -17.97
C ASN A 2 -17.74 -25.13 -17.41
N ASP A 3 -16.44 -25.38 -17.52
CA ASP A 3 -15.36 -24.52 -17.04
C ASP A 3 -15.35 -23.13 -17.69
N HIS A 4 -15.97 -22.97 -18.86
CA HIS A 4 -16.07 -21.70 -19.59
C HIS A 4 -16.68 -20.56 -18.77
N PHE A 5 -17.69 -20.84 -17.93
CA PHE A 5 -18.29 -19.81 -17.08
C PHE A 5 -17.33 -19.34 -15.98
N PHE A 6 -16.58 -20.27 -15.37
CA PHE A 6 -15.58 -19.92 -14.36
C PHE A 6 -14.42 -19.12 -14.97
N ILE A 7 -13.98 -19.47 -16.18
CA ILE A 7 -12.96 -18.73 -16.92
C ILE A 7 -13.43 -17.31 -17.21
N TYR A 8 -14.67 -17.14 -17.71
CA TYR A 8 -15.25 -15.83 -17.97
C TYR A 8 -15.30 -14.97 -16.70
N ILE A 9 -15.84 -15.49 -15.59
CA ILE A 9 -15.91 -14.75 -14.32
C ILE A 9 -14.50 -14.40 -13.82
N GLY A 10 -13.53 -15.29 -13.96
CA GLY A 10 -12.13 -15.02 -13.62
C GLY A 10 -11.54 -13.86 -14.42
N TYR A 11 -11.84 -13.79 -15.73
CA TYR A 11 -11.38 -12.71 -16.60
C TYR A 11 -12.02 -11.36 -16.23
N GLU A 12 -13.33 -11.32 -16.02
CA GLU A 12 -14.03 -10.10 -15.59
C GLU A 12 -13.50 -9.59 -14.24
N LEU A 13 -13.27 -10.49 -13.27
CA LEU A 13 -12.67 -10.14 -11.99
C LEU A 13 -11.23 -9.64 -12.12
N ALA A 14 -10.44 -10.19 -13.04
CA ALA A 14 -9.09 -9.70 -13.31
C ALA A 14 -9.14 -8.28 -13.88
N HIS A 15 -10.02 -8.06 -14.87
CA HIS A 15 -10.18 -6.78 -15.56
C HIS A 15 -10.63 -5.66 -14.62
N LEU A 16 -11.57 -5.94 -13.70
CA LEU A 16 -11.95 -5.00 -12.64
C LEU A 16 -10.76 -4.55 -11.77
N ASN A 17 -9.73 -5.39 -11.67
CA ASN A 17 -8.54 -5.17 -10.86
C ASN A 17 -7.31 -4.71 -11.67
N ASP A 18 -7.48 -4.34 -12.94
CA ASP A 18 -6.38 -3.94 -13.83
C ASP A 18 -5.64 -2.68 -13.37
N HIS A 19 -6.31 -1.84 -12.58
CA HIS A 19 -5.75 -0.64 -11.98
C HIS A 19 -4.89 -0.94 -10.74
N LEU A 20 -4.95 -2.16 -10.19
CA LEU A 20 -4.16 -2.52 -9.01
C LEU A 20 -2.67 -2.69 -9.38
N PRO A 21 -1.76 -2.37 -8.43
CA PRO A 21 -0.33 -2.59 -8.63
C PRO A 21 -0.04 -4.08 -8.89
N GLU A 22 0.84 -4.35 -9.84
CA GLU A 22 1.36 -5.70 -10.10
C GLU A 22 2.38 -6.08 -9.01
N GLU A 23 3.18 -5.11 -8.59
CA GLU A 23 4.11 -5.23 -7.46
C GLU A 23 3.91 -4.08 -6.47
N ARG A 24 4.07 -4.38 -5.17
CA ARG A 24 4.24 -3.34 -4.15
C ARG A 24 5.72 -3.24 -3.79
N VAL A 25 6.24 -2.02 -3.69
CA VAL A 25 7.65 -1.76 -3.42
C VAL A 25 7.81 -1.16 -2.02
N SER A 26 8.78 -1.63 -1.24
CA SER A 26 9.02 -1.07 0.08
C SER A 26 9.46 0.40 0.01
N LEU A 27 9.06 1.21 0.99
CA LEU A 27 9.47 2.61 1.12
C LEU A 27 11.00 2.75 1.09
N LYS A 28 11.73 1.83 1.74
CA LYS A 28 13.19 1.76 1.70
C LYS A 28 13.73 1.64 0.27
N ASN A 29 13.13 0.79 -0.56
CA ASN A 29 13.57 0.59 -1.93
C ASN A 29 13.24 1.79 -2.82
N LEU A 30 12.06 2.39 -2.66
CA LEU A 30 11.68 3.60 -3.38
C LEU A 30 12.64 4.75 -3.09
N ILE A 31 12.99 4.96 -1.82
CA ILE A 31 13.97 5.96 -1.40
C ILE A 31 15.36 5.66 -1.98
N LYS A 32 15.83 4.41 -1.88
CA LYS A 32 17.18 4.03 -2.32
C LYS A 32 17.34 4.15 -3.85
N GLN A 33 16.34 3.71 -4.60
CA GLN A 33 16.39 3.68 -6.06
C GLN A 33 16.07 5.04 -6.68
N GLY A 34 15.54 5.99 -5.89
CA GLY A 34 14.91 7.19 -6.44
C GLY A 34 13.75 6.86 -7.39
N LYS A 35 13.20 5.64 -7.27
CA LYS A 35 12.20 5.09 -8.19
C LYS A 35 10.86 5.72 -7.82
N THR A 36 10.36 6.57 -8.71
CA THR A 36 9.06 7.24 -8.62
C THR A 36 7.97 6.51 -9.39
N VAL A 37 8.23 5.27 -9.84
CA VAL A 37 7.32 4.53 -10.73
C VAL A 37 7.13 3.10 -10.23
N ILE A 38 5.90 2.61 -10.21
CA ILE A 38 5.55 1.22 -9.91
C ILE A 38 4.70 0.67 -11.05
N LYS A 39 4.91 -0.61 -11.40
CA LYS A 39 4.12 -1.29 -12.43
C LYS A 39 2.73 -1.65 -11.89
N THR A 40 1.70 -1.36 -12.68
CA THR A 40 0.34 -1.88 -12.50
C THR A 40 0.08 -2.97 -13.53
N LYS A 41 -1.01 -3.72 -13.39
CA LYS A 41 -1.33 -4.78 -14.36
C LYS A 41 -1.50 -4.29 -15.80
N THR A 42 -1.77 -3.00 -15.99
CA THR A 42 -2.05 -2.40 -17.31
C THR A 42 -1.18 -1.19 -17.65
N GLY A 43 -0.24 -0.80 -16.79
CA GLY A 43 0.58 0.39 -17.01
C GLY A 43 1.50 0.70 -15.85
N GLU A 44 1.61 1.99 -15.54
CA GLU A 44 2.54 2.51 -14.54
C GLU A 44 1.84 3.52 -13.62
N HIS A 45 2.21 3.47 -12.34
CA HIS A 45 1.78 4.41 -11.31
C HIS A 45 2.98 5.25 -10.87
N TYR A 46 2.82 6.56 -10.91
CA TYR A 46 3.87 7.52 -10.62
C TYR A 46 3.66 8.16 -9.23
N PHE A 47 4.72 8.24 -8.44
CA PHE A 47 4.79 8.96 -7.19
C PHE A 47 5.59 10.25 -7.39
N GLU A 48 5.12 11.34 -6.81
CA GLU A 48 5.96 12.52 -6.68
C GLU A 48 7.13 12.22 -5.74
N LYS A 49 8.34 12.64 -6.12
CA LYS A 49 9.52 12.43 -5.27
C LYS A 49 9.35 13.11 -3.90
N SER A 50 8.74 14.29 -3.90
CA SER A 50 8.41 15.04 -2.67
C SER A 50 7.52 14.25 -1.73
N ASP A 51 6.59 13.44 -2.25
CA ASP A 51 5.69 12.64 -1.43
C ASP A 51 6.45 11.52 -0.76
N ILE A 52 7.29 10.79 -1.52
CA ILE A 52 8.16 9.74 -0.97
C ILE A 52 9.12 10.30 0.07
N ASP A 53 9.68 11.49 -0.17
CA ASP A 53 10.57 12.16 0.78
C ASP A 53 9.82 12.59 2.05
N SER A 54 8.56 13.04 1.93
CA SER A 54 7.71 13.40 3.07
C SER A 54 7.38 12.18 3.94
N LEU A 55 7.23 10.99 3.36
CA LEU A 55 6.98 9.75 4.13
C LEU A 55 8.09 9.44 5.13
N LYS A 56 9.32 9.94 4.91
CA LYS A 56 10.45 9.74 5.84
C LYS A 56 10.22 10.39 7.21
N SER A 57 9.44 11.47 7.28
CA SER A 57 9.18 12.16 8.56
C SER A 57 8.02 11.56 9.36
N PHE A 58 7.14 10.76 8.73
CA PHE A 58 5.99 10.17 9.43
C PHE A 58 6.34 8.91 10.21
N VAL A 59 7.39 8.18 9.81
CA VAL A 59 7.71 6.85 10.35
C VAL A 59 9.22 6.66 10.56
N PRO A 60 9.64 5.96 11.63
CA PRO A 60 11.03 5.64 11.90
C PRO A 60 11.65 4.84 10.77
N ARG A 61 12.98 4.98 10.61
CA ARG A 61 13.74 4.34 9.52
C ARG A 61 13.63 2.81 9.54
N GLU A 62 13.46 2.24 10.74
CA GLU A 62 13.28 0.82 11.00
C GLU A 62 12.00 0.27 10.35
N PHE A 63 11.01 1.12 10.06
CA PHE A 63 9.75 0.72 9.46
C PHE A 63 9.79 0.76 7.92
N TRP A 64 10.79 1.41 7.32
CA TRP A 64 10.81 1.67 5.87
C TRP A 64 10.86 0.39 5.02
N ASN A 65 11.42 -0.71 5.53
CA ASN A 65 11.40 -2.00 4.84
C ASN A 65 10.11 -2.79 5.05
N LYS A 66 9.24 -2.36 5.98
CA LYS A 66 7.97 -3.02 6.32
C LYS A 66 6.76 -2.29 5.72
N ILE A 67 6.94 -1.07 5.23
CA ILE A 67 5.89 -0.29 4.55
C ILE A 67 6.03 -0.46 3.05
N TYR A 68 4.96 -0.88 2.37
CA TYR A 68 4.94 -1.08 0.93
C TYR A 68 3.96 -0.13 0.25
N LEU A 69 4.37 0.42 -0.89
CA LEU A 69 3.55 1.32 -1.71
C LEU A 69 3.20 0.67 -3.07
N PRO A 70 2.07 1.06 -3.69
CA PRO A 70 1.07 2.01 -3.17
C PRO A 70 0.28 1.44 -1.98
N LEU A 71 -0.35 2.33 -1.21
CA LEU A 71 -1.35 1.98 -0.20
C LEU A 71 -2.66 1.63 -0.91
N ILE A 72 -3.23 0.46 -0.60
CA ILE A 72 -4.44 -0.03 -1.26
C ILE A 72 -5.64 0.15 -0.32
N PHE A 73 -6.68 0.79 -0.82
CA PHE A 73 -7.95 0.97 -0.11
C PHE A 73 -9.05 0.19 -0.83
N LEU A 74 -9.81 -0.60 -0.09
CA LEU A 74 -10.97 -1.31 -0.59
C LEU A 74 -12.21 -0.45 -0.38
N ARG A 75 -12.94 -0.15 -1.47
CA ARG A 75 -14.20 0.56 -1.38
C ARG A 75 -15.34 -0.41 -1.04
N LYS A 76 -15.99 -0.20 0.10
CA LYS A 76 -17.18 -0.94 0.52
C LYS A 76 -18.36 0.00 0.63
N LYS A 77 -19.26 -0.02 -0.37
CA LYS A 77 -20.36 0.93 -0.53
C LYS A 77 -19.83 2.39 -0.54
N ASN A 78 -20.12 3.14 0.52
CA ASN A 78 -19.75 4.55 0.69
C ASN A 78 -18.59 4.76 1.66
N VAL A 79 -17.91 3.68 2.09
CA VAL A 79 -16.78 3.73 3.02
C VAL A 79 -15.56 3.10 2.36
N TYR A 80 -14.38 3.65 2.65
CA TYR A 80 -13.10 3.05 2.26
C TYR A 80 -12.49 2.33 3.47
N GLU A 81 -12.08 1.09 3.27
CA GLU A 81 -11.38 0.26 4.23
C GLU A 81 -9.92 0.13 3.80
N PHE A 82 -8.99 0.36 4.71
CA PHE A 82 -7.57 0.15 4.43
C PHE A 82 -7.17 -1.27 4.84
N THR A 83 -6.57 -2.01 3.91
CA THR A 83 -6.13 -3.39 4.12
C THR A 83 -4.63 -3.48 3.92
N GLY A 84 -3.89 -3.25 5.00
CA GLY A 84 -2.43 -3.30 5.00
C GLY A 84 -1.89 -3.84 6.30
N ASN A 85 -0.56 -3.96 6.36
CA ASN A 85 0.08 -4.41 7.57
C ASN A 85 0.08 -3.32 8.65
N ILE A 86 0.50 -3.67 9.86
CA ILE A 86 0.46 -2.75 10.99
C ILE A 86 1.29 -1.47 10.79
N TYR A 87 2.42 -1.55 10.09
CA TYR A 87 3.29 -0.42 9.82
C TYR A 87 2.64 0.57 8.85
N GLU A 88 1.91 0.06 7.86
CA GLU A 88 1.13 0.86 6.91
C GLU A 88 -0.09 1.49 7.59
N CYS A 89 -0.77 0.75 8.47
CA CYS A 89 -1.84 1.29 9.31
C CYS A 89 -1.33 2.42 10.21
N PHE A 90 -0.15 2.26 10.80
CA PHE A 90 0.49 3.29 11.60
C PHE A 90 0.84 4.52 10.76
N LEU A 91 1.41 4.32 9.57
CA LEU A 91 1.70 5.41 8.62
C LEU A 91 0.44 6.21 8.30
N ILE A 92 -0.66 5.55 7.91
CA ILE A 92 -1.93 6.23 7.60
C ILE A 92 -2.46 6.98 8.81
N LYS A 93 -2.41 6.38 10.00
CA LYS A 93 -2.81 7.05 11.23
C LYS A 93 -1.97 8.30 11.52
N LYS A 94 -0.66 8.25 11.30
CA LYS A 94 0.24 9.41 11.42
C LYS A 94 -0.06 10.49 10.37
N ILE A 95 -0.32 10.11 9.12
CA ILE A 95 -0.70 11.05 8.06
C ILE A 95 -2.04 11.74 8.38
N LEU A 96 -3.06 10.98 8.79
CA LEU A 96 -4.41 11.49 9.00
C LEU A 96 -4.59 12.25 10.32
N ASN A 97 -3.93 11.81 11.40
CA ASN A 97 -4.16 12.31 12.76
C ASN A 97 -2.92 12.97 13.38
N GLY A 98 -1.84 13.14 12.63
CA GLY A 98 -0.61 13.75 13.09
C GLY A 98 0.05 12.97 14.24
N GLU A 99 0.45 13.68 15.30
CA GLU A 99 1.36 13.16 16.33
C GLU A 99 0.75 12.13 17.29
N ARG A 100 -0.57 11.93 17.29
CA ARG A 100 -1.32 11.21 18.35
C ARG A 100 -0.98 9.71 18.55
N TYR A 101 -0.24 9.08 17.65
CA TYR A 101 0.09 7.65 17.76
C TYR A 101 1.57 7.43 18.12
N THR A 102 1.83 6.70 19.20
CA THR A 102 3.19 6.37 19.65
C THR A 102 3.70 5.08 19.02
N TYR A 103 5.02 4.97 18.90
CA TYR A 103 5.69 3.84 18.26
C TYR A 103 5.54 2.52 19.04
N ASP A 104 5.40 2.61 20.36
CA ASP A 104 5.38 1.43 21.25
C ASP A 104 4.20 0.50 20.95
N ALA A 105 3.03 1.06 20.62
CA ALA A 105 1.83 0.28 20.29
C ALA A 105 1.99 -0.58 19.02
N VAL A 106 2.83 -0.16 18.07
CA VAL A 106 3.12 -0.94 16.85
C VAL A 106 4.00 -2.13 17.19
N ILE A 107 5.04 -1.92 17.98
CA ILE A 107 6.02 -2.96 18.36
C ILE A 107 5.35 -4.03 19.24
N GLU A 108 4.45 -3.64 20.14
CA GLU A 108 3.71 -4.58 20.98
C GLU A 108 2.78 -5.49 20.19
N THR A 109 2.19 -4.97 19.11
CA THR A 109 1.27 -5.73 18.27
C THR A 109 2.01 -6.59 17.23
N ASP A 110 3.19 -6.17 16.75
CA ASP A 110 4.06 -6.99 15.85
C ASP A 110 4.68 -8.22 16.56
N LYS A 111 4.72 -8.21 17.90
CA LYS A 111 5.25 -9.31 18.72
C LYS A 111 4.21 -10.41 19.03
N ARG A 112 2.94 -10.23 18.65
CA ARG A 112 1.86 -11.21 18.83
C ARG A 112 1.66 -12.03 17.57
#